data_AF-A0A7M3E341-F1
#
_entry.id   AF-A0A7M3E341-F1
#
_cell.length_a   1.000
_cell.length_b   1.000
_cell.length_c   1.000
_cell.angle_alpha   90.00
_cell.angle_beta   90.00
_cell.angle_gamma   90.00
#
_symmetry.space_group_name_H-M   'P 1'
#
loop_
_entity.id
_entity.type
_entity.pdbx_description
1 polymer ?
#
loop_
_entity_poly.entity_id
_entity_poly.type
_entity_poly.pdbx_seq_one_letter_code
_entity_poly.pdbx_strand_id
1 'polypeptide(L)'
;MAATSLTLRGLLIGALGAALVALSAGAASAQTAVWTGATSNDWTNGSNWSTGTAPVAGQTVNIAAGGASRPNAILGVSGPVVVSAGSINVGQVAGVPGALTIQNGSSLTNTSIARLAVVAGSSGTVTVTGSGSQWDVLFGTFHVGFAGTGILNIENGGFVEAGNTVLGSGPSSSGTLNISLSL
;
A
#
# COMPACT_ATOMS: atom_id res chain seq x y z
N MET A 1 75.36 -18.96 -8.54
CA MET A 1 75.19 -18.37 -9.88
C MET A 1 73.71 -18.07 -10.07
N ALA A 2 73.40 -16.88 -10.59
CA ALA A 2 72.13 -16.17 -10.44
C ALA A 2 70.88 -16.86 -11.02
N ALA A 3 69.74 -16.38 -10.52
CA ALA A 3 68.37 -16.82 -10.77
C ALA A 3 67.88 -16.61 -12.21
N THR A 4 66.97 -17.46 -12.64
CA THR A 4 65.97 -17.18 -13.68
C THR A 4 64.61 -17.75 -13.26
N SER A 5 63.63 -16.85 -13.24
CA SER A 5 62.25 -16.99 -12.80
C SER A 5 61.40 -17.80 -13.78
N LEU A 6 60.69 -18.83 -13.30
CA LEU A 6 59.48 -19.35 -13.95
C LEU A 6 58.28 -19.14 -13.02
N THR A 7 57.29 -18.41 -13.54
CA THR A 7 56.09 -17.96 -12.86
C THR A 7 55.16 -19.14 -12.51
N LEU A 8 54.65 -19.11 -11.28
CA LEU A 8 53.83 -20.17 -10.70
C LEU A 8 52.43 -20.18 -11.32
N ARG A 9 52.22 -21.20 -12.15
CA ARG A 9 51.00 -21.99 -12.42
C ARG A 9 49.77 -21.72 -11.54
N GLY A 10 48.60 -21.72 -12.19
CA GLY A 10 47.31 -22.11 -11.58
C GLY A 10 46.16 -21.17 -11.93
N LEU A 11 45.54 -21.32 -13.10
CA LEU A 11 44.23 -21.96 -13.24
C LEU A 11 43.13 -21.32 -12.36
N LEU A 12 42.38 -20.37 -12.92
CA LEU A 12 41.00 -19.95 -12.60
C LEU A 12 40.78 -18.68 -13.48
N ILE A 13 39.82 -18.51 -14.39
CA ILE A 13 38.38 -18.73 -14.31
C ILE A 13 37.84 -18.81 -15.75
N GLY A 14 37.26 -19.96 -16.12
CA GLY A 14 36.25 -20.02 -17.16
C GLY A 14 34.89 -19.82 -16.50
N ALA A 15 34.31 -18.63 -16.65
CA ALA A 15 32.89 -18.31 -16.51
C ALA A 15 32.69 -16.80 -16.74
N LEU A 16 32.85 -16.36 -17.99
CA LEU A 16 32.24 -15.12 -18.46
C LEU A 16 30.76 -15.42 -18.70
N GLY A 17 29.91 -15.16 -17.71
CA GLY A 17 28.47 -15.31 -17.87
C GLY A 17 27.71 -15.28 -16.55
N ALA A 18 27.08 -14.14 -16.29
CA ALA A 18 26.08 -13.91 -15.25
C ALA A 18 26.54 -14.05 -13.78
N ALA A 19 26.64 -12.90 -13.10
CA ALA A 19 26.17 -12.65 -11.73
C ALA A 19 27.08 -11.65 -11.02
N LEU A 20 26.96 -10.36 -11.37
CA LEU A 20 27.11 -9.30 -10.38
C LEU A 20 26.36 -8.04 -10.81
N VAL A 21 25.04 -8.17 -11.04
CA VAL A 21 24.16 -7.06 -10.64
C VAL A 21 24.08 -7.20 -9.13
N ALA A 22 25.06 -6.63 -8.44
CA ALA A 22 25.03 -6.52 -7.00
C ALA A 22 23.70 -5.83 -6.66
N LEU A 23 22.87 -6.56 -5.91
CA LEU A 23 21.80 -6.02 -5.09
C LEU A 23 22.27 -4.70 -4.48
N SER A 24 21.86 -3.57 -5.05
CA SER A 24 21.54 -2.42 -4.21
C SER A 24 20.21 -2.74 -3.54
N ALA A 25 20.22 -3.76 -2.68
CA ALA A 25 19.39 -3.75 -1.48
C ALA A 25 19.97 -2.67 -0.53
N GLY A 26 20.13 -1.45 -1.04
CA GLY A 26 20.04 -0.29 -0.18
C GLY A 26 18.64 -0.38 0.43
N ALA A 27 18.53 -0.20 1.74
CA ALA A 27 17.26 -0.17 2.46
C ALA A 27 16.18 0.35 1.53
N ALA A 28 15.14 -0.44 1.25
CA ALA A 28 14.05 0.00 0.40
C ALA A 28 13.58 1.33 1.01
N SER A 29 13.99 2.46 0.43
CA SER A 29 13.34 3.71 0.71
C SER A 29 11.87 3.40 0.44
N ALA A 30 10.99 3.77 1.36
CA ALA A 30 9.57 3.46 1.24
C ALA A 30 9.04 4.15 -0.03
N GLN A 31 9.20 3.48 -1.16
CA GLN A 31 8.86 4.02 -2.46
C GLN A 31 7.37 4.27 -2.41
N THR A 32 7.01 5.48 -2.81
CA THR A 32 5.62 5.92 -2.72
C THR A 32 4.92 5.57 -4.03
N ALA A 33 3.96 4.65 -3.96
CA ALA A 33 3.04 4.35 -5.02
C ALA A 33 1.79 5.22 -4.87
N VAL A 34 1.58 6.12 -5.82
CA VAL A 34 0.42 7.02 -5.84
C VAL A 34 -0.62 6.43 -6.78
N TRP A 35 -1.82 6.18 -6.26
CA TRP A 35 -2.96 5.73 -7.07
C TRP A 35 -3.34 6.80 -8.05
N THR A 36 -3.21 6.61 -9.36
CA THR A 36 -3.63 7.55 -10.40
C THR A 36 -5.02 7.25 -10.95
N GLY A 37 -5.42 5.97 -10.98
CA GLY A 37 -6.67 5.52 -11.57
C GLY A 37 -6.80 5.85 -13.06
N ALA A 38 -5.67 5.94 -13.77
CA ALA A 38 -5.61 6.48 -15.13
C ALA A 38 -6.30 5.61 -16.19
N THR A 39 -6.42 4.31 -15.94
CA THR A 39 -6.93 3.33 -16.91
C THR A 39 -8.14 2.56 -16.42
N SER A 40 -8.28 2.35 -15.11
CA SER A 40 -9.42 1.69 -14.48
C SER A 40 -9.47 1.97 -12.97
N ASN A 41 -10.41 1.32 -12.28
CA ASN A 41 -10.50 1.27 -10.82
C ASN A 41 -9.77 0.07 -10.20
N ASP A 42 -9.13 -0.79 -11.01
CA ASP A 42 -8.48 -2.02 -10.53
C ASP A 42 -7.12 -1.72 -9.90
N TRP A 43 -6.99 -2.01 -8.60
CA TRP A 43 -5.74 -1.89 -7.83
C TRP A 43 -4.61 -2.68 -8.48
N THR A 44 -4.89 -3.85 -9.06
CA THR A 44 -3.86 -4.76 -9.58
C THR A 44 -3.30 -4.32 -10.92
N ASN A 45 -3.98 -3.40 -11.62
CA ASN A 45 -3.49 -2.83 -12.86
C ASN A 45 -2.41 -1.78 -12.59
N GLY A 46 -1.16 -2.11 -12.94
CA GLY A 46 0.01 -1.24 -12.75
C GLY A 46 -0.09 0.13 -13.42
N SER A 47 -0.82 0.26 -14.53
CA SER A 47 -1.04 1.54 -15.20
C SER A 47 -1.88 2.54 -14.38
N ASN A 48 -2.53 2.08 -13.30
CA ASN A 48 -3.20 2.95 -12.34
C ASN A 48 -2.30 3.44 -11.20
N TRP A 49 -0.98 3.19 -11.26
CA TRP A 49 -0.03 3.60 -10.23
C TRP A 49 1.10 4.45 -10.82
N SER A 50 1.55 5.44 -10.06
CA SER A 50 2.69 6.29 -10.45
C SER A 50 3.99 5.53 -10.68
N THR A 51 4.10 4.32 -10.14
CA THR A 51 5.24 3.42 -10.29
C THR A 51 5.16 2.55 -11.54
N GLY A 52 4.02 2.56 -12.27
CA GLY A 52 3.77 1.69 -13.41
C GLY A 52 3.46 0.23 -13.05
N THR A 53 3.47 -0.12 -11.76
CA THR A 53 3.20 -1.44 -11.21
C THR A 53 2.35 -1.34 -9.95
N ALA A 54 1.55 -2.37 -9.66
CA ALA A 54 0.80 -2.42 -8.41
C ALA A 54 1.76 -2.40 -7.19
N PRO A 55 1.37 -1.75 -6.07
CA PRO A 55 2.18 -1.68 -4.87
C PRO A 55 2.54 -3.06 -4.32
N VAL A 56 3.75 -3.17 -3.78
CA VAL A 56 4.27 -4.37 -3.12
C VAL A 56 4.68 -4.07 -1.68
N ALA A 57 5.01 -5.12 -0.92
CA ALA A 57 5.38 -5.01 0.49
C ALA A 57 6.46 -3.94 0.73
N GLY A 58 6.28 -3.14 1.77
CA GLY A 58 7.19 -2.04 2.13
C GLY A 58 6.95 -0.72 1.39
N GLN A 59 6.21 -0.69 0.27
CA GLN A 59 5.88 0.57 -0.40
C GLN A 59 4.81 1.37 0.33
N THR A 60 4.96 2.68 0.38
CA THR A 60 3.90 3.57 0.87
C THR A 60 2.85 3.75 -0.22
N VAL A 61 1.60 3.45 0.08
CA VAL A 61 0.47 3.66 -0.81
C VAL A 61 -0.23 4.97 -0.45
N ASN A 62 -0.36 5.85 -1.43
CA ASN A 62 -1.09 7.10 -1.30
C ASN A 62 -2.26 7.16 -2.29
N ILE A 63 -3.47 7.22 -1.74
CA ILE A 63 -4.72 7.35 -2.51
C ILE A 63 -5.25 8.78 -2.36
N ALA A 64 -5.64 9.38 -3.48
CA ALA A 64 -5.98 10.80 -3.61
C ALA A 64 -4.84 11.73 -3.16
N ALA A 65 -3.68 11.59 -3.82
CA ALA A 65 -2.56 12.52 -3.72
C ALA A 65 -2.47 13.41 -4.97
N GLY A 66 -2.05 14.67 -4.85
CA GLY A 66 -1.79 15.51 -6.03
C GLY A 66 -3.01 16.24 -6.62
N GLY A 67 -3.94 16.71 -5.79
CA GLY A 67 -4.92 17.76 -6.13
C GLY A 67 -6.09 17.38 -7.03
N ALA A 68 -5.96 16.33 -7.86
CA ALA A 68 -7.02 15.85 -8.72
C ALA A 68 -7.87 14.76 -8.03
N SER A 69 -9.19 14.82 -8.21
CA SER A 69 -10.08 13.72 -7.86
C SER A 69 -9.79 12.49 -8.73
N ARG A 70 -9.88 11.30 -8.14
CA ARG A 70 -9.55 10.03 -8.78
C ARG A 70 -10.68 9.02 -8.58
N PRO A 71 -10.84 8.05 -9.48
CA PRO A 71 -11.78 6.95 -9.24
C PRO A 71 -11.37 6.19 -7.98
N ASN A 72 -12.37 5.56 -7.34
CA ASN A 72 -12.15 4.65 -6.23
C ASN A 72 -11.14 3.56 -6.61
N ALA A 73 -10.15 3.32 -5.77
CA ALA A 73 -9.24 2.19 -5.94
C ALA A 73 -9.94 0.92 -5.42
N ILE A 74 -9.99 -0.14 -6.23
CA ILE A 74 -10.69 -1.37 -5.87
C ILE A 74 -9.73 -2.55 -5.93
N LEU A 75 -9.53 -3.19 -4.78
CA LEU A 75 -8.89 -4.50 -4.68
C LEU A 75 -9.97 -5.58 -4.81
N GLY A 76 -9.86 -6.41 -5.84
CA GLY A 76 -10.81 -7.50 -6.11
C GLY A 76 -11.69 -7.30 -7.35
N VAL A 77 -11.30 -6.44 -8.30
CA VAL A 77 -12.05 -6.24 -9.56
C VAL A 77 -12.08 -7.53 -10.39
N SER A 78 -10.94 -8.21 -10.54
CA SER A 78 -10.81 -9.44 -11.33
C SER A 78 -10.93 -10.74 -10.51
N GLY A 79 -11.47 -10.66 -9.30
CA GLY A 79 -11.59 -11.78 -8.36
C GLY A 79 -10.65 -11.65 -7.16
N PRO A 80 -10.60 -12.69 -6.29
CA PRO A 80 -9.83 -12.65 -5.05
C PRO A 80 -8.35 -12.46 -5.31
N VAL A 81 -7.74 -11.53 -4.58
CA VAL A 81 -6.29 -11.27 -4.63
C VAL A 81 -5.76 -11.00 -3.22
N VAL A 82 -4.52 -11.42 -2.95
CA VAL A 82 -3.81 -11.13 -1.69
C VAL A 82 -2.68 -10.15 -1.99
N VAL A 83 -2.67 -9.01 -1.31
CA VAL A 83 -1.68 -7.94 -1.49
C VAL A 83 -1.05 -7.57 -0.16
N SER A 84 0.26 -7.36 -0.16
CA SER A 84 0.98 -6.72 0.96
C SER A 84 1.55 -5.38 0.51
N ALA A 85 1.44 -4.36 1.37
CA ALA A 85 2.01 -3.03 1.19
C ALA A 85 2.66 -2.52 2.48
N GLY A 86 3.40 -1.41 2.41
CA GLY A 86 3.96 -0.72 3.56
C GLY A 86 2.91 0.08 4.32
N SER A 87 2.95 1.42 4.22
CA SER A 87 1.91 2.28 4.81
C SER A 87 0.73 2.45 3.84
N ILE A 88 -0.50 2.51 4.35
CA ILE A 88 -1.68 2.84 3.53
C ILE A 88 -2.23 4.20 3.97
N ASN A 89 -2.22 5.19 3.07
CA ASN A 89 -2.80 6.49 3.33
C ASN A 89 -3.90 6.82 2.33
N VAL A 90 -5.10 7.13 2.83
CA VAL A 90 -6.29 7.41 2.02
C VAL A 90 -6.80 8.81 2.31
N GLY A 91 -6.86 9.68 1.30
CA GLY A 91 -7.20 11.09 1.47
C GLY A 91 -6.01 11.89 1.96
N GLN A 92 -5.19 12.39 1.03
CA GLN A 92 -3.94 13.12 1.33
C GLN A 92 -4.04 14.64 1.14
N VAL A 93 -5.12 15.11 0.51
CA VAL A 93 -5.23 16.51 0.07
C VAL A 93 -6.58 17.08 0.49
N ALA A 94 -6.57 18.30 1.02
CA ALA A 94 -7.78 19.00 1.42
C ALA A 94 -8.74 19.17 0.22
N GLY A 95 -10.02 18.89 0.43
CA GLY A 95 -11.05 18.96 -0.61
C GLY A 95 -10.97 17.88 -1.70
N VAL A 96 -10.01 16.95 -1.64
CA VAL A 96 -9.90 15.84 -2.59
C VAL A 96 -10.18 14.52 -1.86
N PRO A 97 -11.33 13.87 -2.12
CA PRO A 97 -11.67 12.63 -1.44
C PRO A 97 -10.77 11.48 -1.90
N GLY A 98 -10.26 10.71 -0.95
CA GLY A 98 -9.66 9.39 -1.20
C GLY A 98 -10.66 8.28 -0.93
N ALA A 99 -10.68 7.28 -1.80
CA ALA A 99 -11.54 6.10 -1.66
C ALA A 99 -10.79 4.82 -2.00
N LEU A 100 -10.95 3.80 -1.14
CA LEU A 100 -10.48 2.44 -1.34
C LEU A 100 -11.60 1.45 -1.02
N THR A 101 -11.79 0.45 -1.88
CA THR A 101 -12.64 -0.71 -1.61
C THR A 101 -11.84 -2.00 -1.67
N ILE A 102 -12.04 -2.87 -0.68
CA ILE A 102 -11.53 -4.24 -0.63
C ILE A 102 -12.74 -5.16 -0.70
N GLN A 103 -12.82 -5.97 -1.76
CA GLN A 103 -14.01 -6.77 -2.06
C GLN A 103 -13.68 -8.12 -2.69
N ASN A 104 -14.72 -8.92 -2.94
CA ASN A 104 -14.65 -10.19 -3.67
C ASN A 104 -13.62 -11.18 -3.10
N GLY A 105 -13.55 -11.33 -1.78
CA GLY A 105 -12.63 -12.28 -1.13
C GLY A 105 -11.17 -11.84 -1.12
N SER A 106 -10.87 -10.59 -1.47
CA SER A 106 -9.50 -10.07 -1.50
C SER A 106 -8.99 -9.70 -0.12
N SER A 107 -7.69 -9.87 0.10
CA SER A 107 -7.00 -9.50 1.35
C SER A 107 -5.92 -8.44 1.08
N LEU A 108 -5.94 -7.37 1.88
CA LEU A 108 -4.88 -6.38 1.95
C LEU A 108 -4.19 -6.48 3.31
N THR A 109 -2.86 -6.58 3.31
CA THR A 109 -2.06 -6.47 4.53
C THR A 109 -1.14 -5.27 4.44
N ASN A 110 -1.17 -4.39 5.43
CA ASN A 110 -0.17 -3.33 5.55
C ASN A 110 0.84 -3.62 6.67
N THR A 111 2.13 -3.53 6.32
CA THR A 111 3.27 -3.84 7.21
C THR A 111 3.77 -2.63 8.00
N SER A 112 3.08 -1.50 7.88
CA SER A 112 3.31 -0.26 8.64
C SER A 112 1.96 0.37 9.01
N ILE A 113 1.94 1.63 9.42
CA ILE A 113 0.72 2.36 9.79
C ILE A 113 -0.28 2.54 8.64
N ALA A 114 -1.55 2.64 9.01
CA ALA A 114 -2.63 3.05 8.12
C ALA A 114 -3.28 4.36 8.62
N ARG A 115 -3.62 5.26 7.69
CA ARG A 115 -4.24 6.56 7.99
C ARG A 115 -5.30 6.96 6.97
N LEU A 116 -6.49 7.31 7.46
CA LEU A 116 -7.56 7.92 6.67
C LEU A 116 -7.63 9.40 6.99
N ALA A 117 -7.71 10.24 5.95
CA ALA A 117 -7.71 11.70 6.00
C ALA A 117 -6.49 12.29 6.73
N VAL A 118 -5.34 12.30 6.03
CA VAL A 118 -4.02 12.61 6.60
C VAL A 118 -3.80 14.11 6.85
N VAL A 119 -4.54 14.99 6.18
CA VAL A 119 -4.42 16.44 6.35
C VAL A 119 -5.75 17.09 6.73
N ALA A 120 -5.69 18.26 7.38
CA ALA A 120 -6.88 19.03 7.72
C ALA A 120 -7.72 19.34 6.46
N GLY A 121 -9.05 19.15 6.56
CA GLY A 121 -9.98 19.34 5.44
C GLY A 121 -9.91 18.27 4.35
N SER A 122 -9.08 17.21 4.50
CA SER A 122 -9.15 16.04 3.62
C SER A 122 -10.22 15.05 4.07
N SER A 123 -10.66 14.21 3.13
CA SER A 123 -11.53 13.07 3.44
C SER A 123 -10.96 11.78 2.88
N GLY A 124 -11.07 10.70 3.66
CA GLY A 124 -10.59 9.39 3.29
C GLY A 124 -11.60 8.31 3.69
N THR A 125 -12.09 7.55 2.72
CA THR A 125 -13.05 6.47 2.95
C THR A 125 -12.44 5.14 2.54
N VAL A 126 -12.55 4.14 3.42
CA VAL A 126 -12.24 2.74 3.09
C VAL A 126 -13.49 1.90 3.32
N THR A 127 -13.81 1.04 2.36
CA THR A 127 -14.88 0.04 2.49
C THR A 127 -14.29 -1.36 2.35
N VAL A 128 -14.51 -2.22 3.34
CA VAL A 128 -14.19 -3.65 3.28
C VAL A 128 -15.51 -4.40 3.25
N THR A 129 -15.82 -5.05 2.12
CA THR A 129 -17.18 -5.57 1.87
C THR A 129 -17.17 -6.93 1.19
N GLY A 130 -18.10 -7.79 1.61
CA GLY A 130 -18.27 -9.13 1.07
C GLY A 130 -17.51 -10.20 1.86
N SER A 131 -18.07 -11.41 1.88
CA SER A 131 -17.49 -12.55 2.59
C SER A 131 -16.08 -12.86 2.09
N GLY A 132 -15.16 -13.06 3.03
CA GLY A 132 -13.75 -13.34 2.77
C GLY A 132 -12.89 -12.11 2.42
N SER A 133 -13.48 -10.92 2.31
CA SER A 133 -12.71 -9.69 2.11
C SER A 133 -12.11 -9.20 3.42
N GLN A 134 -10.82 -8.89 3.40
CA GLN A 134 -10.04 -8.67 4.63
C GLN A 134 -9.07 -7.50 4.49
N TRP A 135 -8.93 -6.72 5.57
CA TRP A 135 -7.86 -5.74 5.72
C TRP A 135 -7.12 -5.90 7.04
N ASP A 136 -5.83 -6.23 6.97
CA ASP A 136 -4.97 -6.46 8.14
C ASP A 136 -3.97 -5.31 8.33
N VAL A 137 -4.13 -4.57 9.42
CA VAL A 137 -3.23 -3.48 9.85
C VAL A 137 -2.30 -4.02 10.94
N LEU A 138 -1.15 -4.55 10.54
CA LEU A 138 -0.29 -5.33 11.43
C LEU A 138 0.54 -4.48 12.41
N PHE A 139 0.91 -3.25 12.04
CA PHE A 139 1.87 -2.46 12.81
C PHE A 139 1.49 -0.99 12.96
N GLY A 140 1.83 -0.46 14.13
CA GLY A 140 1.59 0.93 14.52
C GLY A 140 0.11 1.25 14.75
N THR A 141 -0.18 2.53 14.97
CA THR A 141 -1.55 2.98 15.25
C THR A 141 -2.31 3.17 13.94
N PHE A 142 -3.47 2.52 13.84
CA PHE A 142 -4.42 2.76 12.77
C PHE A 142 -5.26 4.00 13.08
N HIS A 143 -5.29 4.97 12.16
CA HIS A 143 -6.06 6.20 12.36
C HIS A 143 -7.19 6.30 11.35
N VAL A 144 -8.42 6.39 11.85
CA VAL A 144 -9.60 6.76 11.09
C VAL A 144 -9.90 8.22 11.40
N GLY A 145 -9.60 9.12 10.46
CA GLY A 145 -9.64 10.56 10.73
C GLY A 145 -8.40 11.04 11.47
N PHE A 146 -7.24 11.00 10.78
CA PHE A 146 -5.97 11.41 11.37
C PHE A 146 -5.92 12.92 11.62
N ALA A 147 -6.15 13.72 10.59
CA ALA A 147 -6.25 15.18 10.69
C ALA A 147 -7.50 15.75 9.99
N GLY A 148 -8.20 14.95 9.19
CA GLY A 148 -9.46 15.30 8.53
C GLY A 148 -10.60 14.35 8.89
N THR A 149 -11.49 14.12 7.93
CA THR A 149 -12.65 13.23 8.10
C THR A 149 -12.38 11.86 7.50
N GLY A 150 -12.14 10.86 8.35
CA GLY A 150 -11.95 9.48 7.93
C GLY A 150 -13.19 8.62 8.16
N ILE A 151 -13.51 7.75 7.22
CA ILE A 151 -14.62 6.79 7.33
C ILE A 151 -14.12 5.40 6.99
N LEU A 152 -14.33 4.45 7.91
CA LEU A 152 -14.15 3.03 7.65
C LEU A 152 -15.52 2.34 7.65
N ASN A 153 -15.87 1.69 6.55
CA ASN A 153 -17.05 0.86 6.44
C ASN A 153 -16.63 -0.61 6.38
N ILE A 154 -17.19 -1.43 7.28
CA ILE A 154 -17.03 -2.88 7.30
C ILE A 154 -18.42 -3.46 7.07
N GLU A 155 -18.61 -4.09 5.91
CA GLU A 155 -19.94 -4.41 5.39
C GLU A 155 -20.02 -5.87 4.93
N ASN A 156 -21.21 -6.47 4.95
CA ASN A 156 -21.54 -7.69 4.21
C ASN A 156 -20.57 -8.87 4.43
N GLY A 157 -20.09 -9.05 5.66
CA GLY A 157 -19.13 -10.10 6.02
C GLY A 157 -17.66 -9.79 5.74
N GLY A 158 -17.33 -8.53 5.39
CA GLY A 158 -15.96 -8.04 5.38
C GLY A 158 -15.35 -8.04 6.78
N PHE A 159 -14.02 -8.13 6.84
CA PHE A 159 -13.27 -8.25 8.10
C PHE A 159 -12.09 -7.27 8.13
N VAL A 160 -11.87 -6.63 9.28
CA VAL A 160 -10.70 -5.76 9.50
C VAL A 160 -10.04 -6.17 10.81
N GLU A 161 -8.76 -6.48 10.75
CA GLU A 161 -7.93 -6.72 11.92
C GLU A 161 -6.96 -5.58 12.10
N ALA A 162 -6.97 -4.95 13.27
CA ALA A 162 -6.05 -3.87 13.62
C ALA A 162 -5.74 -3.91 15.11
N GLY A 163 -4.53 -3.46 15.46
CA GLY A 163 -4.16 -3.20 16.85
C GLY A 163 -4.76 -1.89 17.36
N ASN A 164 -3.91 -1.03 17.92
CA ASN A 164 -4.32 0.28 18.42
C ASN A 164 -4.99 1.10 17.31
N THR A 165 -6.27 1.44 17.52
CA THR A 165 -7.06 2.21 16.57
C THR A 165 -7.55 3.50 17.20
N VAL A 166 -7.37 4.62 16.51
CA VAL A 166 -7.81 5.94 16.94
C VAL A 166 -8.81 6.50 15.93
N LEU A 167 -9.95 6.95 16.42
CA LEU A 167 -10.97 7.64 15.63
C LEU A 167 -10.96 9.12 15.99
N GLY A 168 -10.61 9.99 15.04
CA GLY A 168 -10.43 11.43 15.29
C GLY A 168 -9.21 11.75 16.14
N SER A 169 -8.02 11.83 15.53
CA SER A 169 -6.74 11.97 16.24
C SER A 169 -6.31 13.41 16.54
N GLY A 170 -6.82 14.39 15.80
CA GLY A 170 -6.41 15.79 15.89
C GLY A 170 -7.58 16.76 16.15
N PRO A 171 -7.30 18.03 16.43
CA PRO A 171 -8.33 19.06 16.57
C PRO A 171 -9.19 19.14 15.31
N SER A 172 -10.52 19.12 15.47
CA SER A 172 -11.49 19.16 14.37
C SER A 172 -11.42 17.99 13.37
N SER A 173 -10.62 16.95 13.64
CA SER A 173 -10.67 15.70 12.89
C SER A 173 -11.87 14.87 13.35
N SER A 174 -12.38 14.02 12.45
CA SER A 174 -13.49 13.12 12.77
C SER A 174 -13.21 11.74 12.17
N GLY A 175 -13.40 10.72 12.99
CA GLY A 175 -13.32 9.33 12.56
C GLY A 175 -14.67 8.65 12.73
N THR A 176 -15.16 8.01 11.68
CA THR A 176 -16.38 7.19 11.72
C THR A 176 -16.04 5.75 11.37
N LEU A 177 -16.49 4.81 12.21
CA LEU A 177 -16.48 3.38 11.93
C LEU A 177 -17.91 2.89 11.81
N ASN A 178 -18.29 2.41 10.63
CA ASN A 178 -19.57 1.78 10.37
C ASN A 178 -19.36 0.27 10.24
N ILE A 179 -20.14 -0.51 10.98
CA ILE A 179 -20.16 -1.96 10.87
C ILE A 179 -21.59 -2.39 10.58
N SER A 180 -21.81 -3.05 9.45
CA SER A 180 -23.14 -3.47 9.03
C SER A 180 -23.12 -4.82 8.33
N LEU A 181 -24.25 -5.51 8.42
CA LEU A 181 -24.54 -6.71 7.66
C LEU A 181 -25.81 -6.43 6.86
N SER A 182 -25.80 -6.65 5.54
CA SER A 182 -27.05 -6.78 4.81
C SER A 182 -27.59 -8.21 4.99
N LEU A 183 -28.82 -8.30 5.47
CA LEU A 183 -29.60 -9.54 5.59
C LEU A 183 -30.42 -9.78 4.32
#